data_AF-A0A6G2DAS0-F1
#
_entry.id   AF-A0A6G2DAS0-F1
#
_cell.length_a   1.000
_cell.length_b   1.000
_cell.length_c   1.000
_cell.angle_alpha   90.00
_cell.angle_beta   90.00
_cell.angle_gamma   90.00
#
_symmetry.space_group_name_H-M   'P 1'
#
loop_
_entity.id
_entity.type
_entity.pdbx_description
1 polymer ?
#
loop_
_entity_poly.entity_id
_entity_poly.type
_entity_poly.pdbx_seq_one_letter_code
_entity_poly.pdbx_strand_id
1 'polypeptide(L)'
;VQAIKKEGLPASVSNTAGTFVCSHLMYQALYLVEKKFPYVKAGFMHIPYMMEQVVNRPTTPTMSLVDIRRGIEAAIGAMIEHGDQELKLVGGETH
;
A
#
# COMPACT_ATOMS: atom_id res chain seq x y z
N VAL A 1 -6.36 -2.83 3.26
CA VAL A 1 -7.16 -3.04 2.02
C VAL A 1 -8.66 -2.80 2.23
N GLN A 2 -9.34 -3.49 3.15
CA GLN A 2 -10.79 -3.34 3.31
C GLN A 2 -11.25 -1.92 3.65
N ALA A 3 -10.50 -1.18 4.49
CA ALA A 3 -10.79 0.22 4.78
C ALA A 3 -10.79 1.10 3.51
N ILE A 4 -9.81 0.92 2.62
CA ILE A 4 -9.75 1.62 1.32
C ILE A 4 -10.96 1.26 0.44
N LYS A 5 -11.37 -0.02 0.42
CA LYS A 5 -12.57 -0.45 -0.32
C LYS A 5 -13.86 0.15 0.24
N LYS A 6 -13.97 0.31 1.57
CA LYS A 6 -15.12 0.95 2.22
C LYS A 6 -15.27 2.43 1.83
N GLU A 7 -14.17 3.10 1.50
CA GLU A 7 -14.17 4.46 0.92
C GLU A 7 -14.59 4.50 -0.57
N GLY A 8 -14.91 3.36 -1.17
CA GLY A 8 -15.28 3.23 -2.58
C GLY A 8 -14.08 3.21 -3.53
N LEU A 9 -12.87 2.97 -3.02
CA LEU A 9 -11.62 3.00 -3.81
C LEU A 9 -11.09 1.58 -4.10
N PRO A 10 -10.54 1.32 -5.30
CA PRO A 10 -9.96 0.02 -5.62
C PRO A 10 -8.66 -0.20 -4.84
N ALA A 11 -8.53 -1.38 -4.22
CA ALA A 11 -7.33 -1.80 -3.53
C ALA A 11 -7.23 -3.34 -3.53
N SER A 12 -6.00 -3.85 -3.62
CA SER A 12 -5.68 -5.28 -3.52
C SER A 12 -4.41 -5.47 -2.70
N VAL A 13 -4.16 -6.71 -2.25
CA VAL A 13 -2.85 -7.08 -1.72
C VAL A 13 -1.96 -7.41 -2.91
N SER A 14 -0.74 -6.87 -2.92
CA SER A 14 0.27 -7.24 -3.91
C SER A 14 1.29 -8.16 -3.26
N ASN A 15 1.53 -9.32 -3.87
CA ASN A 15 2.51 -10.30 -3.41
C ASN A 15 3.93 -10.02 -3.93
N THR A 16 4.12 -8.99 -4.76
CA THR A 16 5.43 -8.59 -5.29
C THR A 16 5.58 -7.08 -5.27
N ALA A 17 6.64 -6.59 -4.63
CA ALA A 17 7.02 -5.17 -4.68
C ALA A 17 7.86 -4.83 -5.93
N GLY A 18 7.99 -5.76 -6.87
CA GLY A 18 8.89 -5.65 -8.03
C GLY A 18 10.36 -5.89 -7.68
N THR A 19 11.25 -5.65 -8.65
CA THR A 19 12.71 -5.89 -8.52
C THR A 19 13.53 -4.61 -8.62
N PHE A 20 12.91 -3.47 -8.35
CA PHE A 20 13.55 -2.16 -8.41
C PHE A 20 13.76 -1.57 -7.00
N VAL A 21 13.98 -0.25 -6.92
CA VAL A 21 14.26 0.45 -5.66
C VAL A 21 13.15 0.27 -4.62
N CYS A 22 11.88 0.12 -5.04
CA CYS A 22 10.75 -0.06 -4.12
C CYS A 22 10.89 -1.30 -3.24
N SER A 23 11.25 -2.45 -3.81
CA SER A 23 11.43 -3.69 -3.04
C SER A 23 12.67 -3.64 -2.16
N HIS A 24 13.73 -2.97 -2.61
CA HIS A 24 14.91 -2.73 -1.79
C HIS A 24 14.60 -1.88 -0.54
N LEU A 25 13.84 -0.79 -0.71
CA LEU A 25 13.42 0.06 0.41
C LEU A 25 12.51 -0.68 1.38
N MET A 26 11.54 -1.44 0.85
CA MET A 26 10.68 -2.30 1.67
C MET A 26 11.51 -3.28 2.50
N TYR A 27 12.43 -4.00 1.86
CA TYR A 27 13.29 -4.98 2.53
C TYR A 27 14.15 -4.33 3.62
N GLN A 28 14.80 -3.20 3.33
CA GLN A 28 15.61 -2.49 4.33
C GLN A 28 14.79 -2.01 5.52
N ALA A 29 13.59 -1.47 5.29
CA ALA A 29 12.72 -0.99 6.37
C ALA A 29 12.32 -2.13 7.31
N LEU A 30 11.90 -3.28 6.74
CA LEU A 30 11.56 -4.47 7.51
C LEU A 30 12.77 -5.03 8.28
N TYR A 31 13.94 -5.08 7.62
CA TYR A 31 15.18 -5.53 8.25
C TYR A 31 15.59 -4.63 9.44
N LEU A 32 15.46 -3.31 9.30
CA LEU A 32 15.78 -2.38 10.39
C LEU A 32 14.82 -2.52 11.57
N VAL A 33 13.53 -2.71 11.31
CA VAL A 33 12.54 -3.02 12.36
C VAL A 33 12.94 -4.28 13.11
N GLU A 34 13.26 -5.35 12.38
CA GLU A 34 13.66 -6.63 12.97
C GLU A 34 14.94 -6.50 13.83
N LYS A 35 15.94 -5.74 13.37
CA LYS A 35 17.26 -5.68 14.03
C LYS A 35 17.40 -4.59 15.09
N LYS A 36 16.68 -3.47 14.97
CA LYS A 36 16.93 -2.26 15.78
C LYS A 36 15.68 -1.67 16.43
N PHE A 37 14.49 -1.89 15.87
CA PHE A 37 13.28 -1.22 16.30
C PHE A 37 12.11 -2.20 16.48
N PRO A 38 12.18 -3.13 17.44
CA PRO A 38 11.22 -4.24 17.57
C PRO A 38 9.78 -3.81 17.87
N TYR A 39 9.57 -2.57 18.32
CA TYR A 39 8.25 -2.01 18.60
C TYR A 39 7.69 -1.15 17.45
N VAL A 40 8.45 -0.96 16.38
CA VAL A 40 8.02 -0.20 15.20
C VAL A 40 7.39 -1.15 14.20
N LYS A 41 6.30 -0.71 13.56
CA LYS A 41 5.70 -1.43 12.43
C LYS A 41 6.14 -0.79 11.12
N ALA A 42 6.54 -1.61 10.17
CA ALA A 42 6.86 -1.18 8.83
C ALA A 42 6.04 -1.95 7.79
N GLY A 43 5.72 -1.28 6.70
CA GLY A 43 5.00 -1.83 5.56
C GLY A 43 5.27 -1.00 4.32
N PHE A 44 4.75 -1.45 3.19
CA PHE A 44 4.93 -0.77 1.92
C PHE A 44 3.61 -0.74 1.14
N MET A 45 3.35 0.37 0.45
CA MET A 45 2.16 0.56 -0.37
C MET A 45 2.57 1.20 -1.70
N HIS A 46 2.21 0.56 -2.81
CA HIS A 46 2.24 1.20 -4.11
C HIS A 46 0.99 2.04 -4.32
N ILE A 47 1.16 3.17 -4.98
CA ILE A 47 0.07 4.01 -5.47
C ILE A 47 0.09 4.02 -7.02
N PRO A 48 -1.08 4.12 -7.66
CA PRO A 48 -1.14 4.27 -9.11
C PRO A 48 -0.59 5.64 -9.56
N TYR A 49 -0.39 5.79 -10.86
CA TYR A 49 -0.06 7.10 -11.45
C TYR A 49 -1.17 8.13 -11.24
N MET A 50 -0.77 9.38 -11.09
CA MET A 50 -1.68 10.54 -11.12
C MET A 50 -2.05 10.89 -12.57
N MET A 51 -3.20 11.52 -12.76
CA MET A 51 -3.72 11.92 -14.10
C MET A 51 -2.70 12.76 -14.88
N GLU A 52 -2.01 13.66 -14.20
CA GLU A 52 -1.00 14.57 -14.77
C GLU A 52 0.24 13.82 -15.28
N GLN A 53 0.50 12.61 -14.76
CA GLN A 53 1.67 11.80 -15.14
C GLN A 53 1.43 10.97 -16.41
N VAL A 54 0.18 10.86 -16.88
CA VAL A 54 -0.21 10.00 -18.01
C VAL A 54 -0.81 10.74 -19.17
N VAL A 55 -0.66 12.07 -19.23
CA VAL A 55 -1.22 12.90 -20.32
C VAL A 55 -0.87 12.34 -21.71
N ASN A 56 0.33 11.76 -21.86
CA ASN A 56 0.81 11.16 -23.10
C ASN A 56 0.75 9.61 -23.11
N ARG A 57 -0.03 8.99 -22.21
CA ARG A 57 -0.12 7.53 -22.00
C ARG A 57 -1.58 7.08 -21.82
N PRO A 58 -2.42 7.16 -22.87
CA PRO A 58 -3.89 7.09 -22.77
C PRO A 58 -4.47 5.78 -22.21
N THR A 59 -3.72 4.68 -22.26
CA THR A 59 -4.15 3.36 -21.74
C THR A 59 -3.62 3.05 -20.35
N THR A 60 -2.83 3.95 -19.75
CA THR A 60 -2.23 3.71 -18.43
C THR A 60 -3.27 3.96 -17.32
N PRO A 61 -3.53 2.98 -16.45
CA PRO A 61 -4.42 3.17 -15.32
C PRO A 61 -3.94 4.29 -14.40
N THR A 62 -4.87 5.12 -13.95
CA THR A 62 -4.59 6.29 -13.10
C THR A 62 -5.66 6.50 -12.06
N MET A 63 -5.32 7.35 -11.09
CA MET A 63 -6.22 7.77 -10.03
C MET A 63 -6.00 9.26 -9.74
N SER A 64 -7.06 9.96 -9.32
CA SER A 64 -6.93 11.36 -8.90
C SER A 64 -6.06 11.46 -7.64
N LEU A 65 -5.32 12.56 -7.49
CA LEU A 65 -4.53 12.80 -6.27
C LEU A 65 -5.43 12.84 -5.00
N VAL A 66 -6.67 13.33 -5.15
CA VAL A 66 -7.66 13.38 -4.08
C VAL A 66 -7.99 11.96 -3.60
N ASP A 67 -8.24 11.03 -4.51
CA ASP A 67 -8.56 9.64 -4.17
C ASP A 67 -7.35 8.87 -3.64
N ILE A 68 -6.15 9.12 -4.19
CA ILE A 68 -4.90 8.56 -3.64
C ILE A 68 -4.74 8.99 -2.18
N ARG A 69 -4.94 10.29 -1.87
CA ARG A 69 -4.91 10.82 -0.50
C ARG A 69 -5.93 10.13 0.40
N ARG A 70 -7.19 10.04 -0.03
CA ARG A 70 -8.26 9.36 0.73
C ARG A 70 -7.93 7.89 1.02
N GLY A 71 -7.36 7.19 0.05
CA GLY A 71 -6.91 5.80 0.22
C GLY A 71 -5.79 5.66 1.25
N ILE A 72 -4.79 6.55 1.22
CA ILE A 72 -3.69 6.56 2.20
C ILE A 72 -4.22 6.87 3.61
N GLU A 73 -5.09 7.87 3.75
CA GLU A 73 -5.70 8.23 5.04
C GLU A 73 -6.51 7.07 5.63
N ALA A 74 -7.32 6.40 4.82
CA ALA A 74 -8.09 5.23 5.24
C ALA A 74 -7.18 4.05 5.65
N ALA A 75 -6.05 3.87 4.97
CA ALA A 75 -5.08 2.83 5.31
C ALA A 75 -4.39 3.10 6.65
N ILE A 76 -3.91 4.33 6.86
CA ILE A 76 -3.26 4.75 8.11
C ILE A 76 -4.27 4.70 9.27
N GLY A 77 -5.49 5.19 9.06
CA GLY A 77 -6.56 5.13 10.06
C GLY A 77 -6.83 3.70 10.53
N ALA A 78 -6.94 2.76 9.58
CA ALA A 78 -7.13 1.34 9.91
C ALA A 78 -5.93 0.73 10.66
N MET A 79 -4.69 1.15 10.36
CA MET A 79 -3.51 0.70 11.10
C MET A 79 -3.54 1.16 12.56
N ILE A 80 -4.00 2.39 12.82
CA ILE A 80 -4.12 2.95 14.17
C ILE A 80 -5.26 2.26 14.92
N GLU A 81 -6.43 2.11 14.30
CA GLU A 81 -7.63 1.55 14.91
C GLU A 81 -7.46 0.07 15.31
N HIS A 82 -6.79 -0.73 14.47
CA HIS A 82 -6.67 -2.17 14.69
C HIS A 82 -5.38 -2.59 15.40
N GLY A 83 -4.37 -1.72 15.51
CA GLY A 83 -3.15 -2.01 16.26
C GLY A 83 -2.48 -3.33 15.80
N ASP A 84 -2.28 -4.27 16.73
CA ASP A 84 -1.68 -5.61 16.49
C ASP A 84 -2.69 -6.67 16.02
N GLN A 85 -3.97 -6.31 15.92
CA GLN A 85 -5.00 -7.25 15.48
C GLN A 85 -4.95 -7.37 13.96
N GLU A 86 -4.11 -8.29 13.48
CA GLU A 86 -4.10 -8.64 12.06
C GLU A 86 -5.39 -9.36 11.71
N LEU A 87 -6.21 -8.73 10.85
CA LEU A 87 -7.38 -9.38 10.28
C LEU A 87 -6.88 -10.57 9.45
N LYS A 88 -7.19 -11.81 9.88
CA LYS A 88 -6.93 -13.05 9.13
C LYS A 88 -7.86 -13.13 7.92
N LEU A 89 -7.63 -12.27 6.93
CA LEU A 89 -8.30 -12.28 5.65
C LEU A 89 -7.31 -12.77 4.60
N VAL A 90 -7.64 -13.88 3.94
CA VAL A 90 -6.87 -14.37 2.80
C VAL A 90 -7.03 -13.37 1.66
N GLY A 91 -6.01 -12.53 1.45
CA GLY A 91 -5.98 -11.53 0.39
C GLY A 91 -4.93 -11.78 -0.69
N GLY A 92 -4.09 -12.82 -0.52
CA GLY A 92 -3.06 -13.17 -1.50
C GLY A 92 -3.69 -13.79 -2.75
N GLU A 93 -3.22 -13.35 -3.92
CA GLU A 93 -3.53 -14.03 -5.18
C GLU A 93 -2.64 -15.26 -5.35
N THR A 94 -3.23 -16.38 -5.77
CA THR A 94 -2.53 -17.64 -6.09
C THR A 94 -1.93 -17.58 -7.50
N HIS A 95 -0.97 -16.70 -7.77
CA HIS A 95 -0.21 -16.70 -9.03
C HIS A 95 1.21 -16.20 -8.83
#